data_AF-A0A1Y3BIA8-F1
#
_entry.id   AF-A0A1Y3BIA8-F1
#
_cell.length_a   1.000
_cell.length_b   1.000
_cell.length_c   1.000
_cell.angle_alpha   90.00
_cell.angle_beta   90.00
_cell.angle_gamma   90.00
#
_symmetry.space_group_name_H-M   'P 1'
#
loop_
_entity.id
_entity.type
_entity.pdbx_description
1 polymer ?
#
loop_
_entity_poly.entity_id
_entity_poly.type
_entity_poly.pdbx_seq_one_letter_code
_entity_poly.pdbx_strand_id
1 'polypeptide(L)'
;MEIQENLMKLEQEKQQLHNELIRYKNYDPTNVEQLENECQKARTAIERWTDNVFQLRTWSKNRFQLDLSEVDKGFGIPNNFDYYNDDE
;
A
#
# COMPACT_ATOMS: atom_id res chain seq x y z
N MET A 1 -12.73 -3.76 -53.77
CA MET A 1 -11.79 -4.65 -53.04
C MET A 1 -10.92 -3.83 -52.09
N GLU A 2 -10.16 -2.86 -52.59
CA GLU A 2 -9.26 -2.00 -51.80
C GLU A 2 -9.92 -1.27 -50.62
N ILE A 3 -11.16 -0.76 -50.78
CA ILE A 3 -11.89 -0.10 -49.69
C ILE A 3 -12.25 -1.07 -48.56
N GLN A 4 -12.57 -2.33 -48.88
CA GLN A 4 -12.91 -3.35 -47.87
C GLN A 4 -11.65 -3.82 -47.11
N GLU A 5 -10.52 -3.94 -47.79
CA GLU A 5 -9.22 -4.26 -47.15
C GLU A 5 -8.77 -3.13 -46.22
N ASN A 6 -8.94 -1.87 -46.64
CA ASN A 6 -8.64 -0.72 -45.80
C ASN A 6 -9.54 -0.65 -44.57
N LEU A 7 -10.84 -0.97 -44.72
CA LEU A 7 -11.77 -1.10 -43.60
C LEU A 7 -11.33 -2.17 -42.59
N MET A 8 -10.97 -3.37 -43.07
CA MET A 8 -10.48 -4.45 -42.22
C MET A 8 -9.19 -4.07 -41.48
N LYS A 9 -8.25 -3.40 -42.16
CA LYS A 9 -7.02 -2.91 -41.51
C LYS A 9 -7.32 -1.89 -40.41
N LEU A 10 -8.16 -0.90 -40.69
CA LEU A 10 -8.53 0.11 -39.69
C LEU A 10 -9.26 -0.51 -38.50
N GLU A 11 -10.13 -1.50 -38.72
CA GLU A 11 -10.79 -2.21 -37.64
C GLU A 11 -9.79 -3.00 -36.78
N GLN A 12 -8.85 -3.72 -37.39
CA GLN A 12 -7.79 -4.42 -36.66
C GLN A 12 -6.92 -3.46 -35.85
N GLU A 13 -6.52 -2.34 -36.45
CA GLU A 13 -5.66 -1.34 -35.81
C GLU A 13 -6.39 -0.65 -34.64
N LYS A 14 -7.68 -0.32 -34.82
CA LYS A 14 -8.55 0.16 -33.73
C LYS A 14 -8.62 -0.85 -32.58
N GLN A 15 -8.75 -2.14 -32.90
CA GLN A 15 -8.87 -3.19 -31.89
C GLN A 15 -7.56 -3.40 -31.13
N GLN A 16 -6.42 -3.31 -31.82
CA GLN A 16 -5.08 -3.34 -31.21
C GLN A 16 -4.86 -2.14 -30.27
N LEU A 17 -5.12 -0.92 -30.74
CA LEU A 17 -5.00 0.29 -29.94
C LEU A 17 -5.94 0.28 -28.72
N HIS A 18 -7.14 -0.27 -28.85
CA HIS A 18 -8.06 -0.43 -27.73
C HIS A 18 -7.52 -1.39 -26.66
N ASN A 19 -6.93 -2.51 -27.08
CA ASN A 19 -6.31 -3.47 -26.16
C ASN A 19 -5.09 -2.88 -25.44
N GLU A 20 -4.28 -2.07 -26.14
CA GLU A 20 -3.18 -1.33 -25.53
C GLU A 20 -3.69 -0.30 -24.51
N LEU A 21 -4.72 0.47 -24.84
CA LEU A 21 -5.36 1.40 -23.91
C LEU A 21 -5.86 0.72 -22.63
N ILE A 22 -6.48 -0.46 -22.76
CA ILE A 22 -6.91 -1.24 -21.59
C ILE A 22 -5.70 -1.67 -20.76
N ARG A 23 -4.61 -2.11 -21.40
CA ARG A 23 -3.37 -2.50 -20.71
C ARG A 23 -2.75 -1.34 -19.93
N TYR A 24 -2.83 -0.13 -20.47
CA TYR A 24 -2.29 1.08 -19.84
C TYR A 24 -3.25 1.77 -18.87
N LYS A 25 -4.51 1.33 -18.77
CA LYS A 25 -5.51 1.92 -17.88
C LYS A 25 -5.11 1.93 -16.40
N ASN A 26 -4.30 0.97 -15.96
CA ASN A 26 -3.78 0.94 -14.58
C ASN A 26 -2.62 1.91 -14.34
N TYR A 27 -2.05 2.47 -15.41
CA TYR A 27 -1.01 3.51 -15.38
C TYR A 27 -1.59 4.90 -15.63
N ASP A 28 -2.91 5.05 -15.54
CA ASP A 28 -3.55 6.35 -15.52
C ASP A 28 -2.98 7.14 -14.32
N PRO A 29 -2.41 8.35 -14.53
CA PRO A 29 -1.87 9.19 -13.47
C PRO A 29 -2.82 9.33 -12.27
N THR A 30 -4.14 9.35 -12.51
CA THR A 30 -5.13 9.44 -11.43
C THR A 30 -5.18 8.18 -10.57
N ASN A 31 -5.03 6.98 -11.15
CA ASN A 31 -5.01 5.73 -10.39
C ASN A 31 -3.71 5.60 -9.58
N VAL A 32 -2.59 6.06 -10.13
CA VAL A 32 -1.30 6.08 -9.42
C VAL A 32 -1.34 7.05 -8.23
N GLU A 33 -1.87 8.27 -8.43
CA GLU A 33 -2.01 9.27 -7.36
C GLU A 33 -2.94 8.76 -6.24
N GLN A 34 -4.03 8.06 -6.59
CA GLN A 34 -4.90 7.43 -5.59
C GLN A 34 -4.15 6.38 -4.77
N LEU A 35 -3.40 5.50 -5.43
CA LEU A 35 -2.61 4.47 -4.77
C LEU A 35 -1.54 5.10 -3.85
N GLU A 36 -0.85 6.14 -4.30
CA GLU A 36 0.12 6.89 -3.49
C GLU A 36 -0.52 7.51 -2.25
N ASN A 37 -1.72 8.08 -2.39
CA ASN A 37 -2.48 8.65 -1.28
C ASN A 37 -2.89 7.57 -0.26
N GLU A 38 -3.37 6.41 -0.73
CA GLU A 38 -3.70 5.27 0.13
C GLU A 38 -2.47 4.73 0.86
N CYS A 39 -1.33 4.60 0.16
CA CYS A 39 -0.06 4.23 0.77
C CYS A 39 0.37 5.23 1.84
N GLN A 40 0.25 6.53 1.57
CA GLN A 40 0.59 7.57 2.55
C GLN A 40 -0.30 7.49 3.80
N LYS A 41 -1.61 7.28 3.63
CA LYS A 41 -2.54 7.07 4.75
C LYS A 41 -2.17 5.83 5.56
N ALA A 42 -1.81 4.74 4.89
CA ALA A 42 -1.37 3.51 5.54
C ALA A 42 -0.07 3.73 6.34
N ARG A 43 0.91 4.44 5.77
CA ARG A 43 2.17 4.79 6.46
C ARG A 43 1.92 5.61 7.73
N THR A 44 1.13 6.67 7.64
CA THR A 44 0.77 7.47 8.82
C THR A 44 -0.02 6.65 9.84
N ALA A 45 -0.87 5.72 9.39
CA ALA A 45 -1.57 4.82 10.29
C ALA A 45 -0.61 3.88 11.02
N ILE A 46 0.41 3.35 10.34
CA ILE A 46 1.46 2.51 10.93
C ILE A 46 2.19 3.29 12.03
N GLU A 47 2.70 4.49 11.73
CA GLU A 47 3.39 5.34 12.72
C GLU A 47 2.54 5.56 13.98
N ARG A 48 1.27 5.93 13.79
CA ARG A 48 0.33 6.15 14.89
C ARG A 48 0.07 4.90 15.72
N TRP A 49 -0.08 3.74 15.08
CA TRP A 49 -0.27 2.49 15.81
C TRP A 49 0.99 2.05 16.54
N THR A 50 2.16 2.27 15.96
CA THR A 50 3.47 2.04 16.61
C THR A 50 3.63 2.92 17.85
N ASP A 51 3.31 4.21 17.77
CA ASP A 51 3.27 5.12 18.92
C ASP A 51 2.34 4.60 20.02
N ASN A 52 1.12 4.20 19.66
CA ASN A 52 0.14 3.69 20.61
C ASN A 52 0.65 2.44 21.33
N VAL A 53 1.31 1.52 20.60
CA VAL A 53 1.93 0.33 21.19
C VAL A 53 3.02 0.72 22.20
N PHE A 54 3.93 1.63 21.83
CA PHE A 54 4.99 2.10 22.75
C PHE A 54 4.44 2.83 23.98
N GLN A 55 3.40 3.63 23.81
CA GLN A 55 2.73 4.32 24.92
C GLN A 55 2.07 3.31 25.86
N LEU A 56 1.37 2.30 25.35
CA LEU A 56 0.75 1.25 26.16
C LEU A 56 1.80 0.42 26.91
N ARG A 57 2.91 0.07 26.26
CA ARG A 57 4.04 -0.63 26.90
C ARG A 57 4.60 0.20 28.06
N THR A 58 4.87 1.48 27.81
CA THR A 58 5.42 2.40 28.81
C THR A 58 4.45 2.64 29.97
N TRP A 59 3.17 2.85 29.68
CA TRP A 59 2.13 3.02 30.68
C TRP A 59 1.95 1.76 31.54
N SER A 60 1.95 0.58 30.92
CA SER A 60 1.80 -0.71 31.64
C SER A 60 2.96 -0.92 32.61
N LYS A 61 4.20 -0.66 32.17
CA LYS A 61 5.39 -0.70 33.01
C LYS A 61 5.28 0.29 34.18
N ASN A 62 4.93 1.54 33.91
CA ASN A 62 4.94 2.60 34.92
C ASN A 62 3.78 2.47 35.93
N ARG A 63 2.60 2.04 35.46
CA ARG A 63 1.39 1.97 36.30
C ARG A 63 1.31 0.68 37.11
N PHE A 64 1.70 -0.44 36.51
CA PHE A 64 1.56 -1.76 37.12
C PHE A 64 2.89 -2.41 37.50
N GLN A 65 4.03 -1.74 37.24
CA GLN A 65 5.37 -2.27 37.54
C GLN A 65 5.64 -3.62 36.86
N LEU A 66 4.97 -3.86 35.72
CA LEU A 66 5.15 -5.07 34.92
C LEU A 66 6.48 -5.03 34.19
N ASP A 67 7.09 -6.21 34.02
CA ASP A 67 8.20 -6.35 33.10
C ASP A 67 7.70 -6.18 31.66
N LEU A 68 8.39 -5.35 30.88
CA LEU A 68 8.10 -5.17 29.46
C LEU A 68 8.16 -6.49 28.71
N SER A 69 9.05 -7.41 29.10
CA SER A 69 9.17 -8.72 28.45
C SER A 69 7.91 -9.58 28.62
N GLU A 70 7.19 -9.44 29.74
CA GLU A 70 5.93 -10.14 29.99
C GLU A 70 4.76 -9.45 29.27
N VAL A 71 4.77 -8.11 29.22
CA VAL A 71 3.81 -7.32 28.43
C VAL A 71 3.92 -7.67 26.95
N ASP A 72 5.13 -7.70 26.41
CA ASP A 72 5.39 -8.01 24.99
C ASP A 72 4.92 -9.43 24.65
N LYS A 73 5.24 -10.41 25.49
CA LYS A 73 4.73 -11.79 25.31
C LYS A 73 3.21 -11.85 25.42
N GLY A 74 2.60 -11.12 26.36
CA GLY A 74 1.16 -11.11 26.58
C GLY A 74 0.36 -10.50 25.41
N PHE A 75 0.92 -9.48 24.76
CA PHE A 75 0.33 -8.83 23.59
C PHE A 75 0.85 -9.36 22.24
N GLY A 76 1.80 -10.31 22.26
CA GLY A 76 2.40 -10.87 21.04
C GLY A 76 3.27 -9.88 20.26
N ILE A 77 3.89 -8.92 20.95
CA ILE A 77 4.75 -7.90 20.34
C ILE A 77 6.11 -8.54 19.99
N PRO A 78 6.53 -8.52 18.71
CA PRO A 78 7.83 -9.05 18.30
C PRO A 78 9.00 -8.28 18.95
N ASN A 79 10.11 -8.98 19.19
CA ASN A 79 11.33 -8.37 19.76
C ASN A 79 11.95 -7.31 18.84
N ASN A 80 11.69 -7.39 17.53
CA ASN A 80 12.14 -6.45 16.51
C ASN A 80 11.05 -5.45 16.10
N PHE A 81 10.01 -5.27 16.92
CA PHE A 81 8.96 -4.29 16.65
C PHE A 81 9.52 -2.87 16.79
N ASP A 82 9.51 -2.13 15.70
CA ASP A 82 9.98 -0.74 15.61
C ASP A 82 9.18 0.05 14.56
N TYR A 83 9.49 1.33 14.41
CA TYR A 83 8.94 2.16 13.34
C TYR A 83 9.29 1.59 11.96
N TYR A 84 8.35 1.74 11.04
CA TYR A 84 8.54 1.35 9.65
C TYR A 84 9.50 2.33 8.97
N ASN A 85 10.57 1.81 8.35
CA ASN A 85 11.54 2.58 7.57
C ASN A 85 11.37 2.21 6.09
N ASP A 86 11.25 3.20 5.21
CA ASP A 86 11.09 3.00 3.75
C ASP A 86 12.43 2.69 3.02
N ASP A 87 13.55 2.66 3.74
CA ASP A 87 14.91 2.56 3.18
C ASP A 87 15.42 1.10 2.99
N GLU A 88 14.62 0.08 3.29
CA GLU A 88 14.89 -1.35 3.01
C GLU A 88 13.92 -1.91 1.95
#